data_AF-A0A7S0SQW9-F1
#
_entry.id   AF-A0A7S0SQW9-F1
#
_cell.length_a   1.000
_cell.length_b   1.000
_cell.length_c   1.000
_cell.angle_alpha   90.00
_cell.angle_beta   90.00
_cell.angle_gamma   90.00
#
_symmetry.space_group_name_H-M   'P 1'
#
loop_
_entity.id
_entity.type
_entity.pdbx_description
1 polymer ?
#
loop_
_entity_poly.entity_id
_entity_poly.type
_entity_poly.pdbx_seq_one_letter_code
_entity_poly.pdbx_strand_id
1 'polypeptide(L)'
;IESVISSTSIGIWGSFSESRMDRLYTVNYEKLGVQIDIPKQILQNEIKYLNRIIRTPVDIYSCRSYDSSSYSNYYVVGDILLFDFLIAPPLAYHIQGKHWTLRDNSLLTNVSRKSAYPSSVSSRCYIKVPDNLIMSDDIHIALWDHDKNDWTTDKLSDYQYSESTRVVQFFLLVTGTLALVKKRHSDLPYRQWSLVPVIMDDINIGKCAKFTLQTQKYKIIIEIIGTNVKLIAPDIPSISTILNKEMTPGQLVRKLLRHGINISPVYQDASYMENQNVKMSSLEDDVLLSMARCASSIEFKSSEWNGSIENYQIGLLARETSVYVGNVENYDYDCILAEVDKYSESYKNSPDAGDIPGSAKCKYTLVVGNDYGNRKLYSHIPRQDEETHIDILQALSNRITQEAKDRIENGNERFHQTVYKLLKLVKPYSFLNQIN
;
A
#
# COMPACT_ATOMS: atom_id res chain seq x y z
N ILE A 1 -1.23 21.86 27.39
CA ILE A 1 -1.74 22.68 26.26
C ILE A 1 -1.80 21.78 25.06
N GLU A 2 -2.95 21.73 24.38
CA GLU A 2 -3.12 20.99 23.13
C GLU A 2 -3.66 21.94 22.08
N SER A 3 -2.97 22.05 20.95
CA SER A 3 -3.44 22.83 19.80
C SER A 3 -3.38 22.01 18.53
N VAL A 4 -4.36 22.23 17.66
CA VAL A 4 -4.42 21.63 16.33
C VAL A 4 -4.20 22.75 15.33
N ILE A 5 -3.08 22.69 14.61
CA ILE A 5 -2.74 23.65 13.57
C ILE A 5 -2.84 22.89 12.26
N SER A 6 -3.93 23.09 11.51
CA SER A 6 -4.31 22.28 10.34
C SER A 6 -4.55 20.80 10.70
N SER A 7 -3.86 19.86 10.06
CA SER A 7 -3.93 18.41 10.32
C SER A 7 -2.86 17.91 11.30
N THR A 8 -1.92 18.79 11.71
CA THR A 8 -0.90 18.48 12.71
C THR A 8 -1.37 18.96 14.09
N SER A 9 -1.16 18.13 15.10
CA SER A 9 -1.58 18.40 16.47
C SER A 9 -0.37 18.38 17.39
N ILE A 10 -0.31 19.31 18.35
CA ILE A 10 0.78 19.40 19.32
C ILE A 10 0.23 19.41 20.74
N GLY A 11 0.83 18.59 21.58
CA GLY A 11 0.60 18.53 23.02
C GLY A 11 1.87 18.95 23.73
N ILE A 12 1.76 19.89 24.66
CA ILE A 12 2.85 20.29 25.53
C ILE A 12 2.34 20.25 26.96
N TRP A 13 3.04 19.52 27.80
CA TRP A 13 2.89 19.54 29.24
C TRP A 13 4.24 19.84 29.87
N GLY A 14 4.28 20.55 30.99
CA GLY A 14 5.54 20.90 31.62
C GLY A 14 5.40 21.08 33.11
N SER A 15 6.46 20.76 33.82
CA SER A 15 6.61 21.11 35.23
C SER A 15 7.55 22.30 35.34
N PHE A 16 7.08 23.34 36.05
CA PHE A 16 7.86 24.53 36.39
C PHE A 16 8.04 24.68 37.90
N SER A 17 7.81 23.59 38.64
CA SER A 17 7.94 23.57 40.10
C SER A 17 9.35 23.94 40.53
N GLU A 18 9.48 24.69 41.62
CA GLU A 18 10.78 24.96 42.24
C GLU A 18 11.25 23.80 43.12
N SER A 19 10.33 22.91 43.50
CA SER A 19 10.62 21.67 44.25
C SER A 19 10.64 20.45 43.34
N ARG A 20 11.56 19.51 43.63
CA ARG A 20 11.62 18.22 42.96
C ARG A 20 10.35 17.42 43.22
N MET A 21 9.88 16.72 42.19
CA MET A 21 8.71 15.85 42.30
C MET A 21 9.14 14.41 42.59
N ASP A 22 8.59 13.80 43.65
CA ASP A 22 9.00 12.46 44.12
C ASP A 22 8.04 11.32 43.68
N ARG A 23 6.98 11.67 42.94
CA ARG A 23 5.95 10.73 42.48
C ARG A 23 5.97 10.61 40.97
N LEU A 24 5.60 9.42 40.46
CA LEU A 24 5.33 9.24 39.04
C LEU A 24 4.21 10.18 38.64
N TYR A 25 4.35 10.82 37.47
CA TYR A 25 3.32 11.70 36.95
C TYR A 25 2.85 11.14 35.61
N THR A 26 1.54 10.96 35.47
CA THR A 26 0.93 10.52 34.23
C THR A 26 0.39 11.75 33.51
N VAL A 27 0.87 11.97 32.29
CA VAL A 27 0.36 13.03 31.42
C VAL A 27 -0.59 12.40 30.42
N ASN A 28 -1.84 12.85 30.42
CA ASN A 28 -2.84 12.44 29.45
C ASN A 28 -3.10 13.59 28.46
N TYR A 29 -2.82 13.33 27.19
CA TYR A 29 -3.14 14.21 26.07
C TYR A 29 -4.41 13.68 25.39
N GLU A 30 -5.56 14.03 25.93
CA GLU A 30 -6.85 13.45 25.55
C GLU A 30 -7.19 13.67 24.06
N LYS A 31 -6.92 14.86 23.50
CA LYS A 31 -7.25 15.14 22.09
C LYS A 31 -6.27 14.47 21.13
N LEU A 32 -5.05 14.18 21.59
CA LEU A 32 -4.07 13.41 20.82
C LEU A 32 -4.30 11.90 20.93
N GLY A 33 -5.05 11.45 21.95
CA GLY A 33 -5.22 10.04 22.27
C GLY A 33 -3.92 9.41 22.76
N VAL A 34 -3.11 10.16 23.51
CA VAL A 34 -1.80 9.69 23.99
C VAL A 34 -1.68 9.91 25.49
N GLN A 35 -1.22 8.90 26.21
CA GLN A 35 -0.88 9.02 27.63
C GLN A 35 0.54 8.49 27.87
N ILE A 36 1.28 9.14 28.75
CA ILE A 36 2.65 8.77 29.11
C ILE A 36 2.90 8.93 30.59
N ASP A 37 3.56 7.93 31.18
CA ASP A 37 4.11 8.00 32.52
C ASP A 37 5.52 8.62 32.45
N ILE A 38 5.67 9.77 33.09
CA ILE A 38 6.94 10.49 33.14
C ILE A 38 7.84 9.82 34.20
N PRO A 39 9.04 9.32 33.83
CA PRO A 39 9.93 8.65 34.76
C PRO A 39 10.39 9.60 35.87
N LYS A 40 10.46 9.10 37.11
CA LYS A 40 10.88 9.89 38.27
C LYS A 40 12.27 10.50 38.10
N GLN A 41 13.16 9.84 37.38
CA GLN A 41 14.52 10.29 37.13
C GLN A 41 14.53 11.57 36.28
N ILE A 42 13.57 11.75 35.35
CA ILE A 42 13.38 13.02 34.63
C ILE A 42 12.96 14.10 35.62
N LEU A 43 12.01 13.79 36.51
CA LEU A 43 11.50 14.70 37.54
C LEU A 43 12.55 15.17 38.55
N GLN A 44 13.58 14.34 38.80
CA GLN A 44 14.62 14.60 39.80
C GLN A 44 15.83 15.33 39.21
N ASN A 45 16.19 15.04 37.96
CA ASN A 45 17.37 15.60 37.30
C ASN A 45 17.11 17.01 36.75
N GLU A 46 15.93 17.26 36.18
CA GLU A 46 15.56 18.57 35.65
C GLU A 46 14.40 19.18 36.44
N ILE A 47 14.67 20.29 37.13
CA ILE A 47 13.67 21.00 37.94
C ILE A 47 12.56 21.58 37.03
N LYS A 48 12.91 21.95 35.78
CA LYS A 48 11.98 22.54 34.82
C LYS A 48 12.13 21.90 33.44
N TYR A 49 11.10 21.19 33.00
CA TYR A 49 11.12 20.49 31.72
C TYR A 49 9.73 20.52 31.07
N LEU A 50 9.71 20.29 29.77
CA LEU A 50 8.51 20.15 28.96
C LEU A 50 8.51 18.76 28.33
N ASN A 51 7.43 18.01 28.48
CA ASN A 51 7.10 16.90 27.61
C ASN A 51 6.32 17.45 26.42
N ARG A 52 6.75 17.10 25.20
CA ARG A 52 6.09 17.50 23.97
C ARG A 52 5.78 16.27 23.12
N ILE A 53 4.59 16.29 22.55
CA ILE A 53 4.10 15.32 21.57
C ILE A 53 3.65 16.08 20.33
N ILE A 54 4.18 15.69 19.17
CA ILE A 54 3.71 16.21 17.88
C ILE A 54 3.15 15.04 17.08
N ARG A 55 1.86 15.14 16.71
CA ARG A 55 1.19 14.18 15.84
C ARG A 55 1.01 14.79 14.45
N THR A 56 1.53 14.12 13.43
CA THR A 56 1.40 14.57 12.04
C THR A 56 0.95 13.44 11.11
N PRO A 57 -0.01 13.68 10.21
CA PRO A 57 -0.40 12.72 9.18
C PRO A 57 0.57 12.69 8.00
N VAL A 58 1.58 13.57 7.99
CA VAL A 58 2.58 13.64 6.92
C VAL A 58 3.64 12.60 7.19
N ASP A 59 3.53 11.50 6.45
CA ASP A 59 4.50 10.43 6.47
C ASP A 59 5.69 10.71 5.54
N ILE A 60 6.83 11.00 6.15
CA ILE A 60 8.12 11.25 5.47
C ILE A 60 9.04 10.03 5.43
N TYR A 61 8.70 8.94 6.12
CA TYR A 61 9.58 7.78 6.28
C TYR A 61 9.22 6.64 5.35
N SER A 62 7.93 6.45 5.02
CA SER A 62 7.55 5.37 4.08
C SER A 62 7.99 5.62 2.65
N CYS A 63 8.55 6.77 2.28
CA CYS A 63 9.18 6.94 0.97
C CYS A 63 10.29 5.90 0.74
N ARG A 64 11.00 5.52 1.81
CA ARG A 64 12.06 4.50 1.78
C ARG A 64 11.53 3.10 1.48
N SER A 65 10.31 2.80 1.89
CA SER A 65 9.57 1.59 1.53
C SER A 65 9.39 1.43 0.01
N TYR A 66 9.62 2.48 -0.77
CA TYR A 66 9.54 2.51 -2.23
C TYR A 66 10.89 2.82 -2.90
N ASP A 67 11.96 3.04 -2.12
CA ASP A 67 13.31 3.30 -2.63
C ASP A 67 14.09 1.99 -2.74
N SER A 68 14.53 1.67 -3.95
CA SER A 68 15.34 0.47 -4.22
C SER A 68 16.68 0.41 -3.49
N SER A 69 17.28 1.57 -3.17
CA SER A 69 18.61 1.65 -2.57
C SER A 69 18.60 1.56 -1.05
N SER A 70 17.47 1.91 -0.43
CA SER A 70 17.35 2.15 1.01
C SER A 70 16.05 1.57 1.60
N TYR A 71 15.65 0.42 1.06
CA TYR A 71 14.35 -0.23 1.28
C TYR A 71 14.08 -0.57 2.75
N SER A 72 12.90 -0.15 3.23
CA SER A 72 12.32 -0.59 4.51
C SER A 72 11.20 -1.60 4.27
N ASN A 73 11.24 -2.71 5.01
CA ASN A 73 10.18 -3.74 4.99
C ASN A 73 8.88 -3.28 5.68
N TYR A 74 8.91 -2.13 6.33
CA TYR A 74 7.78 -1.55 7.02
C TYR A 74 7.25 -0.34 6.27
N TYR A 75 5.96 -0.07 6.44
CA TYR A 75 5.36 1.20 6.06
C TYR A 75 4.50 1.72 7.22
N VAL A 76 4.37 3.04 7.32
CA VAL A 76 3.59 3.71 8.36
C VAL A 76 2.10 3.57 8.05
N VAL A 77 1.34 3.22 9.09
CA VAL A 77 -0.12 3.20 9.06
C VAL A 77 -0.66 4.22 10.06
N GLY A 78 -1.63 5.03 9.63
CA GLY A 78 -2.13 6.14 10.42
C GLY A 78 -1.22 7.38 10.35
N ASP A 79 -0.74 7.83 11.51
CA ASP A 79 0.00 9.08 11.71
C ASP A 79 1.36 8.83 12.39
N ILE A 80 2.26 9.80 12.29
CA ILE A 80 3.54 9.82 12.99
C ILE A 80 3.42 10.62 14.28
N LEU A 81 4.08 10.13 15.33
CA LEU A 81 4.15 10.77 16.64
C LEU A 81 5.61 11.06 17.01
N LEU A 82 5.99 12.33 17.15
CA LEU A 82 7.26 12.71 17.76
C LEU A 82 7.07 12.88 19.27
N PHE A 83 7.83 12.13 20.05
CA PHE A 83 7.91 12.25 21.49
C PHE A 83 9.26 12.83 21.89
N ASP A 84 9.27 13.95 22.60
CA ASP A 84 10.50 14.48 23.19
C ASP A 84 10.29 15.17 24.54
N PHE A 85 11.40 15.26 25.27
CA PHE A 85 11.53 16.10 26.46
C PHE A 85 12.40 17.28 26.09
N LEU A 86 11.96 18.48 26.46
CA LEU A 86 12.66 19.72 26.22
C LEU A 86 13.01 20.37 27.56
N ILE A 87 14.18 20.99 27.61
CA ILE A 87 14.54 21.89 28.70
C ILE A 87 13.60 23.09 28.62
N ALA A 88 12.95 23.41 29.74
CA ALA A 88 12.06 24.55 29.80
C ALA A 88 12.87 25.86 29.59
N PRO A 89 12.37 26.81 28.78
CA PRO A 89 13.04 28.10 28.66
C PRO A 89 13.05 28.83 30.01
N PRO A 90 14.01 29.75 30.24
CA PRO A 90 14.03 30.56 31.46
C PRO A 90 12.70 31.28 31.66
N LEU A 91 12.12 31.16 32.84
CA LEU A 91 10.86 31.82 33.18
C LEU A 91 11.05 33.33 33.31
N ALA A 92 9.99 34.08 33.04
CA ALA A 92 9.95 35.51 33.33
C ALA A 92 10.12 35.74 34.84
N TYR A 93 10.96 36.70 35.20
CA TYR A 93 11.21 37.08 36.59
C TYR A 93 10.35 38.29 36.97
N HIS A 94 9.51 38.15 37.99
CA HIS A 94 8.64 39.22 38.46
C HIS A 94 9.24 39.96 39.65
N ILE A 95 9.50 41.26 39.49
CA ILE A 95 9.95 42.14 40.57
C ILE A 95 8.71 42.79 41.19
N GLN A 96 8.17 42.15 42.25
CA GLN A 96 6.92 42.56 42.88
C GLN A 96 6.91 44.04 43.31
N GLY A 97 8.00 44.52 43.92
CA GLY A 97 8.09 45.91 44.40
C GLY A 97 8.10 46.99 43.32
N LYS A 98 8.27 46.63 42.04
CA LYS A 98 8.27 47.58 40.90
C LYS A 98 7.22 47.25 39.84
N HIS A 99 6.42 46.21 40.03
CA HIS A 99 5.52 45.66 39.01
C HIS A 99 6.22 45.39 37.65
N TRP A 100 7.52 45.05 37.68
CA TRP A 100 8.28 44.75 36.47
C TRP A 100 8.29 43.25 36.19
N THR A 101 8.27 42.90 34.91
CA THR A 101 8.46 41.53 34.43
C THR A 101 9.70 41.51 33.54
N LEU A 102 10.80 40.94 34.04
CA LEU A 102 12.01 40.73 33.25
C LEU A 102 11.88 39.43 32.45
N ARG A 103 12.28 39.47 31.18
CA ARG A 103 12.41 38.28 30.33
C ARG A 103 13.78 38.30 29.69
N ASP A 104 14.43 37.13 29.65
CA ASP A 104 15.65 36.97 28.86
C ASP A 104 15.26 36.95 27.37
N ASN A 105 15.81 37.88 26.60
CA ASN A 105 15.58 37.99 25.15
C ASN A 105 16.75 37.46 24.32
N SER A 106 17.70 36.75 24.92
CA SER A 106 18.81 36.16 24.17
C SER A 106 18.30 35.06 23.22
N LEU A 107 18.90 34.96 22.03
CA LEU A 107 18.53 33.93 21.05
C LEU A 107 18.73 32.51 21.60
N LEU A 108 19.71 32.31 22.49
CA LEU A 108 20.06 31.01 23.06
C LEU A 108 19.10 30.53 24.15
N THR A 109 18.36 31.44 24.80
CA THR A 109 17.35 31.12 25.81
C THR A 109 15.95 30.94 25.23
N ASN A 110 15.73 31.45 24.02
CA ASN A 110 14.47 31.32 23.28
C ASN A 110 14.35 30.02 22.47
N VAL A 111 15.40 29.19 22.45
CA VAL A 111 15.41 27.88 21.77
C VAL A 111 15.37 26.79 22.82
N SER A 112 14.20 26.13 22.96
CA SER A 112 14.08 24.92 23.78
C SER A 112 15.03 23.84 23.27
N ARG A 113 15.93 23.37 24.13
CA ARG A 113 16.88 22.30 23.80
C ARG A 113 16.27 20.95 24.17
N LYS A 114 16.57 19.90 23.40
CA LYS A 114 16.19 18.54 23.78
C LYS A 114 16.93 18.16 25.07
N SER A 115 16.18 17.67 26.05
CA SER A 115 16.74 17.07 27.26
C SER A 115 17.20 15.65 26.94
N ALA A 116 18.28 15.20 27.59
CA ALA A 116 18.72 13.81 27.47
C ALA A 116 17.70 12.90 28.16
N TYR A 117 17.10 11.98 27.41
CA TYR A 117 16.23 10.98 28.01
C TYR A 117 17.08 10.09 28.95
N PRO A 118 16.65 9.82 30.19
CA PRO A 118 17.40 8.95 31.08
C PRO A 118 17.38 7.53 30.51
N SER A 119 18.50 7.12 29.91
CA SER A 119 18.64 5.87 29.17
C SER A 119 18.42 4.60 30.01
N SER A 120 18.31 4.72 31.32
CA SER A 120 18.11 3.59 32.24
C SER A 120 16.66 3.31 32.63
N VAL A 121 15.67 4.10 32.18
CA VAL A 121 14.28 3.96 32.66
C VAL A 121 13.27 4.12 31.54
N SER A 122 12.39 3.13 31.42
CA SER A 122 11.30 3.18 30.45
C SER A 122 10.11 4.00 30.93
N SER A 123 9.50 4.75 30.01
CA SER A 123 8.17 5.33 30.17
C SER A 123 7.09 4.34 29.73
N ARG A 124 6.06 4.14 30.55
CA ARG A 124 4.85 3.45 30.08
C ARG A 124 4.04 4.42 29.23
N CYS A 125 3.62 3.97 28.05
CA CYS A 125 2.92 4.76 27.07
C CYS A 125 1.64 4.06 26.63
N TYR A 126 0.63 4.86 26.34
CA TYR A 126 -0.64 4.43 25.75
C TYR A 126 -0.94 5.29 24.53
N ILE A 127 -1.27 4.65 23.41
CA ILE A 127 -1.65 5.34 22.17
C ILE A 127 -2.98 4.77 21.70
N LYS A 128 -3.96 5.66 21.50
CA LYS A 128 -5.24 5.32 20.90
C LYS A 128 -5.05 5.13 19.39
N VAL A 129 -5.45 3.95 18.92
CA VAL A 129 -5.45 3.59 17.51
C VAL A 129 -6.62 4.30 16.82
N PRO A 130 -6.40 4.98 15.67
CA PRO A 130 -7.48 5.59 14.91
C PRO A 130 -8.60 4.61 14.55
N ASP A 131 -9.86 5.04 14.61
CA ASP A 131 -11.02 4.18 14.29
C ASP A 131 -11.03 3.72 12.83
N ASN A 132 -10.42 4.52 11.96
CA ASN A 132 -10.25 4.25 10.56
C ASN A 132 -9.04 3.34 10.25
N LEU A 133 -8.36 2.76 11.23
CA LEU A 133 -7.28 1.81 11.00
C LEU A 133 -7.76 0.38 11.25
N ILE A 134 -7.62 -0.50 10.25
CA ILE A 134 -7.82 -1.94 10.47
C ILE A 134 -6.60 -2.47 11.24
N MET A 135 -6.80 -2.85 12.49
CA MET A 135 -5.75 -3.50 13.28
C MET A 135 -5.61 -4.97 12.89
N SER A 136 -4.39 -5.46 12.88
CA SER A 136 -4.05 -6.86 12.66
C SER A 136 -2.76 -7.21 13.38
N ASP A 137 -2.48 -8.51 13.55
CA ASP A 137 -1.32 -9.00 14.30
C ASP A 137 0.04 -8.56 13.75
N ASP A 138 0.08 -8.08 12.52
CA ASP A 138 1.28 -7.61 11.85
C ASP A 138 1.45 -6.08 11.91
N ILE A 139 0.55 -5.38 12.61
CA ILE A 139 0.66 -3.96 12.94
C ILE A 139 1.17 -3.81 14.37
N HIS A 140 2.29 -3.09 14.50
CA HIS A 140 2.90 -2.81 15.79
C HIS A 140 3.34 -1.36 15.87
N ILE A 141 3.56 -0.88 17.09
CA ILE A 141 4.27 0.37 17.27
C ILE A 141 5.77 0.15 17.11
N ALA A 142 6.42 1.04 16.35
CA ALA A 142 7.86 1.04 16.15
C ALA A 142 8.44 2.45 16.35
N LEU A 143 9.72 2.50 16.69
CA LEU A 143 10.52 3.70 16.79
C LEU A 143 11.39 3.83 15.54
N TRP A 144 11.52 5.04 15.02
CA TRP A 144 12.47 5.34 13.95
C TRP A 144 13.91 5.31 14.49
N ASP A 145 14.72 4.42 13.94
CA ASP A 145 16.16 4.34 14.21
C ASP A 145 16.91 5.18 13.17
N HIS A 146 17.51 6.29 13.60
CA HIS A 146 18.27 7.18 12.72
C HIS A 146 19.57 6.56 12.21
N ASP A 147 20.16 5.61 12.95
CA ASP A 147 21.43 4.99 12.58
C ASP A 147 21.19 3.93 11.48
N LYS A 148 20.15 3.10 11.68
CA LYS A 148 19.72 2.11 10.68
C LYS A 148 18.91 2.73 9.54
N ASN A 149 18.37 3.93 9.75
CA ASN A 149 17.33 4.55 8.93
C ASN A 149 16.18 3.57 8.61
N ASP A 150 15.67 2.92 9.65
CA ASP A 150 14.55 2.00 9.56
C ASP A 150 13.72 1.99 10.86
N TRP A 151 12.56 1.37 10.83
CA TRP A 151 11.70 1.15 11.98
C TRP A 151 12.23 -0.01 12.84
N THR A 152 12.34 0.21 14.15
CA THR A 152 12.78 -0.80 15.12
C THR A 152 11.82 -0.92 16.30
N THR A 153 11.74 -2.13 16.84
CA THR A 153 11.07 -2.43 18.12
C THR A 153 12.05 -2.63 19.27
N ASP A 154 13.36 -2.55 19.03
CA ASP A 154 14.42 -2.89 20.01
C ASP A 154 14.35 -2.05 21.30
N LYS A 155 13.82 -0.82 21.21
CA LYS A 155 13.71 0.13 22.33
C LYS A 155 12.30 0.20 22.93
N LEU A 156 11.48 -0.80 22.61
CA LEU A 156 10.09 -0.96 23.02
C LEU A 156 9.92 -2.31 23.73
N SER A 157 9.13 -2.37 24.80
CA SER A 157 8.79 -3.64 25.48
C SER A 157 7.32 -3.71 25.90
N ASP A 158 6.87 -4.93 26.25
CA ASP A 158 5.54 -5.25 26.77
C ASP A 158 4.38 -4.65 25.95
N TYR A 159 4.46 -4.84 24.63
CA TYR A 159 3.40 -4.45 23.71
C TYR A 159 2.11 -5.21 24.02
N GLN A 160 1.02 -4.46 24.26
CA GLN A 160 -0.31 -5.01 24.48
C GLN A 160 -1.33 -4.14 23.75
N TYR A 161 -2.19 -4.76 22.94
CA TYR A 161 -3.29 -4.07 22.28
C TYR A 161 -4.62 -4.51 22.89
N SER A 162 -5.44 -3.55 23.31
CA SER A 162 -6.81 -3.78 23.76
C SER A 162 -7.78 -3.41 22.64
N GLU A 163 -8.43 -4.42 22.06
CA GLU A 163 -9.41 -4.20 20.99
C GLU A 163 -10.64 -3.42 21.47
N SER A 164 -11.13 -3.69 22.69
CA SER A 164 -12.31 -3.03 23.27
C SER A 164 -12.12 -1.53 23.48
N THR A 165 -10.90 -1.10 23.79
CA THR A 165 -10.58 0.33 24.00
C THR A 165 -9.87 0.96 22.80
N ARG A 166 -9.42 0.15 21.83
CA ARG A 166 -8.53 0.52 20.73
C ARG A 166 -7.27 1.25 21.21
N VAL A 167 -6.66 0.76 22.29
CA VAL A 167 -5.44 1.36 22.86
C VAL A 167 -4.30 0.36 22.81
N VAL A 168 -3.14 0.83 22.34
CA VAL A 168 -1.86 0.14 22.43
C VAL A 168 -1.13 0.63 23.67
N GLN A 169 -0.73 -0.29 24.55
CA GLN A 169 0.16 -0.07 25.67
C GLN A 169 1.54 -0.64 25.35
N PHE A 170 2.60 0.07 25.75
CA PHE A 170 3.99 -0.37 25.62
C PHE A 170 4.89 0.41 26.57
N PHE A 171 6.12 -0.04 26.75
CA PHE A 171 7.17 0.72 27.42
C PHE A 171 8.17 1.26 26.41
N LEU A 172 8.60 2.50 26.60
CA LEU A 172 9.50 3.23 25.72
C LEU A 172 10.79 3.56 26.46
N LEU A 173 11.94 3.09 25.96
CA LEU A 173 13.25 3.31 26.59
C LEU A 173 13.95 4.61 26.16
N VAL A 174 13.50 5.25 25.07
CA VAL A 174 14.09 6.49 24.54
C VAL A 174 13.03 7.38 23.91
N THR A 175 13.28 8.67 23.84
CA THR A 175 12.48 9.58 23.01
C THR A 175 12.78 9.42 21.53
N GLY A 176 11.83 9.82 20.69
CA GLY A 176 12.01 9.82 19.25
C GLY A 176 10.70 9.79 18.49
N THR A 177 10.78 9.38 17.24
CA THR A 177 9.63 9.29 16.36
C THR A 177 9.04 7.89 16.40
N LEU A 178 7.77 7.80 16.78
CA LEU A 178 6.99 6.57 16.84
C LEU A 178 5.93 6.57 15.74
N ALA A 179 5.58 5.38 15.27
CA ALA A 179 4.44 5.17 14.38
C ALA A 179 3.89 3.76 14.56
N LEU A 180 2.62 3.57 14.21
CA LEU A 180 2.12 2.23 13.88
C LEU A 180 2.68 1.87 12.51
N VAL A 181 3.29 0.69 12.41
CA VAL A 181 3.88 0.18 11.18
C VAL A 181 3.35 -1.20 10.86
N LYS A 182 3.23 -1.50 9.57
CA LYS A 182 2.86 -2.82 9.05
C LYS A 182 3.95 -3.31 8.12
N LYS A 183 4.21 -4.61 8.10
CA LYS A 183 5.07 -5.20 7.08
C LYS A 183 4.42 -5.04 5.71
N ARG A 184 5.21 -4.70 4.68
CA ARG A 184 4.69 -4.44 3.34
C ARG A 184 4.12 -5.67 2.66
N HIS A 185 4.73 -6.83 2.87
CA HIS A 185 4.35 -8.09 2.25
C HIS A 185 3.17 -8.81 2.95
N SER A 186 2.59 -8.24 4.01
CA SER A 186 1.55 -8.89 4.82
C SER A 186 0.26 -9.25 4.09
N ASP A 187 -0.08 -8.50 3.04
CA ASP A 187 -1.27 -8.75 2.21
C ASP A 187 -0.92 -9.50 0.91
N LEU A 188 0.33 -9.96 0.78
CA LEU A 188 0.88 -10.69 -0.36
C LEU A 188 1.19 -12.14 0.05
N PRO A 189 1.28 -13.08 -0.90
CA PRO A 189 0.90 -12.93 -2.31
C PRO A 189 -0.62 -12.88 -2.51
N TYR A 190 -1.08 -12.42 -3.67
CA TYR A 190 -2.48 -12.48 -4.07
C TYR A 190 -2.90 -13.90 -4.41
N ARG A 191 -4.11 -14.32 -4.06
CA ARG A 191 -4.60 -15.67 -4.41
C ARG A 191 -5.10 -15.75 -5.84
N GLN A 192 -5.83 -14.74 -6.27
CA GLN A 192 -6.42 -14.65 -7.60
C GLN A 192 -6.87 -13.22 -7.87
N TRP A 193 -7.12 -12.91 -9.13
CA TRP A 193 -7.74 -11.64 -9.53
C TRP A 193 -8.57 -11.82 -10.82
N SER A 194 -9.46 -10.88 -11.07
CA SER A 194 -10.19 -10.76 -12.33
C SER A 194 -10.45 -9.30 -12.70
N LEU A 195 -10.55 -9.04 -14.00
CA LEU A 195 -10.94 -7.77 -14.58
C LEU A 195 -12.08 -8.04 -15.56
N VAL A 196 -13.25 -7.52 -15.26
CA VAL A 196 -14.47 -7.80 -16.02
C VAL A 196 -15.09 -6.47 -16.47
N PRO A 197 -15.35 -6.25 -17.77
CA PRO A 197 -16.13 -5.10 -18.22
C PRO A 197 -17.51 -5.10 -17.56
N VAL A 198 -18.08 -3.94 -17.27
CA VAL A 198 -19.44 -3.85 -16.69
C VAL A 198 -20.21 -2.71 -17.33
N ILE A 199 -21.53 -2.87 -17.45
CA ILE A 199 -22.45 -1.78 -17.79
C ILE A 199 -23.07 -1.30 -16.48
N MET A 200 -22.89 -0.03 -16.16
CA MET A 200 -23.44 0.60 -14.95
C MET A 200 -24.60 1.53 -15.27
N ASP A 201 -24.47 2.25 -16.37
CA ASP A 201 -25.45 3.19 -16.90
C ASP A 201 -25.26 3.31 -18.42
N ASP A 202 -26.23 3.94 -19.08
CA ASP A 202 -26.24 4.10 -20.53
C ASP A 202 -25.18 5.10 -21.05
N ILE A 203 -24.56 5.90 -20.18
CA ILE A 203 -23.62 6.97 -20.54
C ILE A 203 -22.17 6.45 -20.57
N ASN A 204 -21.86 5.48 -19.71
CA ASN A 204 -20.54 4.92 -19.49
C ASN A 204 -20.34 3.54 -20.14
N ILE A 205 -21.17 3.18 -21.12
CA ILE A 205 -21.01 1.97 -21.93
C ILE A 205 -19.59 1.93 -22.51
N GLY A 206 -18.89 0.79 -22.33
CA GLY A 206 -17.50 0.61 -22.77
C GLY A 206 -16.45 1.38 -21.95
N LYS A 207 -16.84 2.04 -20.85
CA LYS A 207 -15.95 2.85 -19.99
C LYS A 207 -15.96 2.41 -18.53
N CYS A 208 -16.53 1.24 -18.26
CA CYS A 208 -16.61 0.70 -16.92
C CYS A 208 -16.07 -0.74 -16.86
N ALA A 209 -15.34 -1.03 -15.79
CA ALA A 209 -14.88 -2.37 -15.48
C ALA A 209 -14.87 -2.58 -13.97
N LYS A 210 -14.87 -3.85 -13.55
CA LYS A 210 -14.74 -4.27 -12.17
C LYS A 210 -13.47 -5.09 -12.03
N PHE A 211 -12.54 -4.60 -11.24
CA PHE A 211 -11.34 -5.31 -10.84
C PHE A 211 -11.56 -5.96 -9.47
N THR A 212 -11.45 -7.29 -9.42
CA THR A 212 -11.52 -8.06 -8.17
C THR A 212 -10.15 -8.61 -7.87
N LEU A 213 -9.64 -8.37 -6.67
CA LEU A 213 -8.36 -8.86 -6.18
C LEU A 213 -8.58 -9.61 -4.88
N GLN A 214 -8.15 -10.86 -4.82
CA GLN A 214 -8.19 -11.66 -3.61
C GLN A 214 -6.79 -11.67 -2.98
N THR A 215 -6.63 -11.03 -1.83
CA THR A 215 -5.43 -11.17 -1.00
C THR A 215 -5.56 -12.37 -0.06
N GLN A 216 -4.57 -12.62 0.79
CA GLN A 216 -4.64 -13.65 1.82
C GLN A 216 -5.78 -13.40 2.84
N LYS A 217 -6.11 -12.13 3.11
CA LYS A 217 -7.07 -11.72 4.15
C LYS A 217 -8.33 -11.05 3.59
N TYR A 218 -8.24 -10.38 2.45
CA TYR A 218 -9.30 -9.50 1.95
C TYR A 218 -9.70 -9.83 0.52
N LYS A 219 -11.00 -9.72 0.24
CA LYS A 219 -11.53 -9.61 -1.11
C LYS A 219 -11.74 -8.14 -1.43
N ILE A 220 -10.92 -7.60 -2.33
CA ILE A 220 -10.94 -6.20 -2.73
C ILE A 220 -11.67 -6.12 -4.06
N ILE A 221 -12.73 -5.32 -4.10
CA ILE A 221 -13.50 -5.08 -5.33
C ILE A 221 -13.43 -3.59 -5.62
N ILE A 222 -12.90 -3.27 -6.81
CA ILE A 222 -12.71 -1.91 -7.29
C ILE A 222 -13.50 -1.76 -8.58
N GLU A 223 -14.44 -0.83 -8.59
CA GLU A 223 -15.10 -0.38 -9.80
C GLU A 223 -14.24 0.70 -10.46
N ILE A 224 -14.05 0.60 -11.77
CA ILE A 224 -13.35 1.54 -12.62
C ILE A 224 -14.40 2.22 -13.48
N ILE A 225 -14.49 3.54 -13.41
CA ILE A 225 -15.52 4.35 -14.08
C ILE A 225 -14.81 5.51 -14.79
N GLY A 226 -14.59 5.38 -16.09
CA GLY A 226 -13.86 6.36 -16.89
C GLY A 226 -12.47 6.67 -16.33
N THR A 227 -12.29 7.87 -15.79
CA THR A 227 -11.01 8.33 -15.20
C THR A 227 -10.83 8.00 -13.71
N ASN A 228 -11.87 7.50 -13.06
CA ASN A 228 -11.93 7.30 -11.61
C ASN A 228 -12.06 5.82 -11.25
N VAL A 229 -11.83 5.54 -9.98
CA VAL A 229 -12.09 4.25 -9.34
C VAL A 229 -12.86 4.44 -8.04
N LYS A 230 -13.55 3.38 -7.63
CA LYS A 230 -14.39 3.34 -6.44
C LYS A 230 -14.21 2.01 -5.73
N LEU A 231 -13.96 2.06 -4.42
CA LEU A 231 -13.90 0.85 -3.59
C LEU A 231 -15.30 0.36 -3.26
N ILE A 232 -15.59 -0.91 -3.55
CA ILE A 232 -16.87 -1.56 -3.26
C ILE A 232 -16.74 -2.55 -2.11
N ALA A 233 -15.62 -3.27 -2.03
CA ALA A 233 -15.33 -4.21 -0.96
C ALA A 233 -13.85 -4.12 -0.57
N PRO A 234 -13.48 -4.40 0.69
CA PRO A 234 -14.33 -4.97 1.75
C PRO A 234 -15.25 -3.93 2.42
N ASP A 235 -16.44 -4.34 2.88
CA ASP A 235 -17.36 -3.47 3.62
C ASP A 235 -17.10 -3.63 5.13
N ILE A 236 -16.17 -2.84 5.66
CA ILE A 236 -15.74 -2.89 7.07
C ILE A 236 -15.82 -1.47 7.66
N PRO A 237 -16.28 -1.29 8.92
CA PRO A 237 -16.44 0.03 9.53
C PRO A 237 -15.21 0.94 9.44
N SER A 238 -14.00 0.40 9.64
CA SER A 238 -12.75 1.17 9.60
C SER A 238 -12.39 1.76 8.22
N ILE A 239 -13.03 1.30 7.14
CA ILE A 239 -12.80 1.80 5.76
C ILE A 239 -14.06 2.42 5.13
N SER A 240 -15.14 2.53 5.90
CA SER A 240 -16.38 3.21 5.50
C SER A 240 -16.15 4.61 4.91
N THR A 241 -15.13 5.32 5.42
CA THR A 241 -14.77 6.67 4.94
C THR A 241 -14.26 6.72 3.50
N ILE A 242 -13.89 5.58 2.89
CA ILE A 242 -13.40 5.50 1.51
C ILE A 242 -14.28 4.63 0.60
N LEU A 243 -15.14 3.80 1.20
CA LEU A 243 -16.12 3.01 0.47
C LEU A 243 -17.03 3.89 -0.37
N ASN A 244 -17.29 3.43 -1.58
CA ASN A 244 -18.14 4.06 -2.55
C ASN A 244 -17.76 5.49 -2.97
N LYS A 245 -16.54 5.96 -2.67
CA LYS A 245 -16.06 7.27 -3.09
C LYS A 245 -15.22 7.18 -4.35
N GLU A 246 -15.56 7.99 -5.35
CA GLU A 246 -14.76 8.14 -6.55
C GLU A 246 -13.44 8.88 -6.24
N MET A 247 -12.35 8.35 -6.76
CA MET A 247 -11.03 8.96 -6.69
C MET A 247 -10.12 8.38 -7.77
N THR A 248 -8.92 8.92 -7.94
CA THR A 248 -7.92 8.34 -8.85
C THR A 248 -7.37 7.01 -8.31
N PRO A 249 -6.86 6.10 -9.18
CA PRO A 249 -6.25 4.84 -8.74
C PRO A 249 -5.20 5.01 -7.64
N GLY A 250 -4.28 5.98 -7.82
CA GLY A 250 -3.23 6.25 -6.84
C GLY A 250 -3.76 6.74 -5.49
N GLN A 251 -4.82 7.56 -5.49
CA GLN A 251 -5.46 7.99 -4.25
C GLN A 251 -6.12 6.81 -3.53
N LEU A 252 -6.81 5.92 -4.24
CA LEU A 252 -7.45 4.75 -3.63
C LEU A 252 -6.42 3.83 -2.99
N VAL A 253 -5.39 3.46 -3.74
CA VAL A 253 -4.31 2.58 -3.28
C VAL A 253 -3.60 3.18 -2.06
N ARG A 254 -3.28 4.49 -2.09
CA ARG A 254 -2.68 5.20 -0.95
C ARG A 254 -3.62 5.22 0.27
N LYS A 255 -4.92 5.41 0.08
CA LYS A 255 -5.87 5.38 1.20
C LYS A 255 -5.97 3.98 1.79
N LEU A 256 -6.14 2.94 0.98
CA LEU A 256 -6.11 1.55 1.44
C LEU A 256 -4.86 1.26 2.28
N LEU A 257 -3.69 1.71 1.82
CA LEU A 257 -2.44 1.59 2.55
C LEU A 257 -2.55 2.23 3.96
N ARG A 258 -3.05 3.46 4.05
CA ARG A 258 -3.27 4.17 5.34
C ARG A 258 -4.30 3.51 6.25
N HIS A 259 -5.23 2.74 5.70
CA HIS A 259 -6.19 1.94 6.46
C HIS A 259 -5.64 0.56 6.87
N GLY A 260 -4.40 0.24 6.48
CA GLY A 260 -3.75 -1.02 6.81
C GLY A 260 -3.92 -2.12 5.77
N ILE A 261 -4.27 -1.80 4.51
CA ILE A 261 -4.35 -2.78 3.42
C ILE A 261 -3.36 -2.38 2.30
N ASN A 262 -2.30 -3.15 2.10
CA ASN A 262 -1.33 -2.91 1.05
C ASN A 262 -1.67 -3.69 -0.23
N ILE A 263 -2.02 -2.97 -1.29
CA ILE A 263 -2.14 -3.51 -2.65
C ILE A 263 -1.20 -2.81 -3.63
N SER A 264 -0.13 -2.21 -3.13
CA SER A 264 0.85 -1.47 -3.91
C SER A 264 2.26 -2.03 -3.71
N PRO A 265 2.51 -3.27 -4.15
CA PRO A 265 3.77 -3.90 -3.91
C PRO A 265 4.89 -3.27 -4.75
N VAL A 266 6.12 -3.43 -4.28
CA VAL A 266 7.37 -3.12 -4.98
C VAL A 266 8.19 -4.40 -5.12
N TYR A 267 9.08 -4.46 -6.10
CA TYR A 267 9.85 -5.68 -6.37
C TYR A 267 10.65 -6.19 -5.17
N GLN A 268 11.10 -5.29 -4.30
CA GLN A 268 11.80 -5.61 -3.05
C GLN A 268 10.90 -6.34 -2.04
N ASP A 269 9.58 -6.21 -2.11
CA ASP A 269 8.66 -6.96 -1.24
C ASP A 269 8.86 -8.48 -1.46
N ALA A 270 9.22 -8.92 -2.68
CA ALA A 270 9.42 -10.32 -3.02
C ALA A 270 10.57 -11.00 -2.29
N SER A 271 11.58 -10.26 -1.82
CA SER A 271 12.66 -10.87 -1.03
C SER A 271 12.21 -11.38 0.34
N TYR A 272 10.99 -11.01 0.77
CA TYR A 272 10.37 -11.45 2.01
C TYR A 272 9.27 -12.50 1.80
N MET A 273 9.09 -12.96 0.56
CA MET A 273 8.14 -14.00 0.20
C MET A 273 8.87 -15.26 -0.23
N GLU A 274 8.37 -16.42 0.21
CA GLU A 274 8.91 -17.70 -0.20
C GLU A 274 8.43 -18.05 -1.62
N ASN A 275 9.35 -18.53 -2.46
CA ASN A 275 9.07 -19.04 -3.81
C ASN A 275 8.31 -18.07 -4.74
N GLN A 276 8.51 -16.76 -4.61
CA GLN A 276 7.86 -15.78 -5.49
C GLN A 276 8.59 -15.65 -6.84
N ASN A 277 8.01 -16.19 -7.91
CA ASN A 277 8.45 -15.90 -9.29
C ASN A 277 7.96 -14.51 -9.76
N VAL A 278 8.75 -13.48 -9.45
CA VAL A 278 8.54 -12.10 -9.89
C VAL A 278 8.74 -11.99 -11.41
N LYS A 279 7.74 -11.47 -12.11
CA LYS A 279 7.79 -11.32 -13.57
C LYS A 279 8.68 -10.16 -13.98
N MET A 280 9.28 -10.25 -15.16
CA MET A 280 10.05 -9.15 -15.73
C MET A 280 9.20 -7.88 -15.80
N SER A 281 9.70 -6.77 -15.27
CA SER A 281 8.92 -5.52 -15.17
C SER A 281 8.43 -5.00 -16.52
N SER A 282 9.25 -5.11 -17.57
CA SER A 282 8.88 -4.68 -18.92
C SER A 282 7.81 -5.58 -19.54
N LEU A 283 7.88 -6.90 -19.29
CA LEU A 283 6.89 -7.87 -19.75
C LEU A 283 5.53 -7.60 -19.07
N GLU A 284 5.53 -7.46 -17.75
CA GLU A 284 4.30 -7.16 -17.02
C GLU A 284 3.70 -5.83 -17.49
N ASP A 285 4.52 -4.78 -17.66
CA ASP A 285 4.05 -3.49 -18.17
C ASP A 285 3.41 -3.58 -19.57
N ASP A 286 4.01 -4.31 -20.51
CA ASP A 286 3.48 -4.49 -21.88
C ASP A 286 2.16 -5.30 -21.86
N VAL A 287 2.09 -6.39 -21.08
CA VAL A 287 0.88 -7.21 -20.92
C VAL A 287 -0.25 -6.39 -20.30
N LEU A 288 0.03 -5.64 -19.23
CA LEU A 288 -0.96 -4.80 -18.57
C LEU A 288 -1.48 -3.70 -19.49
N LEU A 289 -0.63 -3.13 -20.35
CA LEU A 289 -1.04 -2.15 -21.36
C LEU A 289 -1.96 -2.79 -22.40
N SER A 290 -1.62 -3.99 -22.89
CA SER A 290 -2.45 -4.73 -23.84
C SER A 290 -3.81 -5.12 -23.24
N MET A 291 -3.83 -5.57 -21.98
CA MET A 291 -5.08 -5.86 -21.25
C MET A 291 -5.95 -4.62 -21.12
N ALA A 292 -5.35 -3.49 -20.75
CA ALA A 292 -6.06 -2.24 -20.54
C ALA A 292 -6.75 -1.73 -21.80
N ARG A 293 -6.14 -1.92 -22.99
CA ARG A 293 -6.76 -1.61 -24.29
C ARG A 293 -7.99 -2.47 -24.58
N CYS A 294 -7.99 -3.71 -24.11
CA CYS A 294 -9.08 -4.66 -24.36
C CYS A 294 -10.17 -4.64 -23.28
N ALA A 295 -9.99 -3.86 -22.20
CA ALA A 295 -10.82 -3.91 -20.99
C ALA A 295 -12.26 -3.42 -21.17
N SER A 296 -12.63 -2.89 -22.35
CA SER A 296 -14.02 -2.54 -22.68
C SER A 296 -14.85 -3.75 -23.12
N SER A 297 -14.21 -4.82 -23.60
CA SER A 297 -14.87 -5.96 -24.24
C SER A 297 -14.34 -7.33 -23.84
N ILE A 298 -13.18 -7.41 -23.18
CA ILE A 298 -12.55 -8.67 -22.80
C ILE A 298 -12.52 -8.82 -21.27
N GLU A 299 -12.92 -9.99 -20.80
CA GLU A 299 -12.76 -10.42 -19.42
C GLU A 299 -11.42 -11.10 -19.22
N PHE A 300 -10.72 -10.75 -18.15
CA PHE A 300 -9.47 -11.38 -17.76
C PHE A 300 -9.58 -12.00 -16.38
N LYS A 301 -8.92 -13.14 -16.18
CA LYS A 301 -8.68 -13.71 -14.85
C LYS A 301 -7.22 -14.15 -14.71
N SER A 302 -6.73 -14.14 -13.47
CA SER A 302 -5.50 -14.81 -13.10
C SER A 302 -5.55 -16.27 -13.50
N SER A 303 -4.41 -16.85 -13.86
CA SER A 303 -4.30 -18.30 -13.91
C SER A 303 -3.16 -18.83 -13.07
N GLU A 304 -3.36 -20.06 -12.63
CA GLU A 304 -2.55 -20.80 -11.66
C GLU A 304 -1.17 -21.16 -12.23
N TRP A 305 -1.04 -21.22 -13.57
CA TRP A 305 0.22 -21.45 -14.29
C TRP A 305 1.33 -20.42 -14.03
N ASN A 306 1.01 -19.24 -13.49
CA ASN A 306 2.02 -18.19 -13.33
C ASN A 306 3.11 -18.60 -12.35
N GLY A 307 2.84 -19.59 -11.49
CA GLY A 307 3.82 -20.24 -10.63
C GLY A 307 4.73 -21.26 -11.31
N SER A 308 4.33 -21.84 -12.44
CA SER A 308 5.07 -22.91 -13.12
C SER A 308 5.77 -22.48 -14.42
N ILE A 309 5.49 -21.27 -14.91
CA ILE A 309 6.16 -20.68 -16.09
C ILE A 309 7.29 -19.74 -15.67
N GLU A 310 8.19 -19.45 -16.59
CA GLU A 310 9.38 -18.63 -16.34
C GLU A 310 9.06 -17.15 -16.02
N ASN A 311 10.03 -16.41 -15.49
CA ASN A 311 9.85 -14.99 -15.14
C ASN A 311 9.68 -14.07 -16.37
N TYR A 312 10.10 -14.55 -17.55
CA TYR A 312 9.92 -13.91 -18.85
C TYR A 312 8.65 -14.39 -19.57
N GLN A 313 7.77 -15.09 -18.86
CA GLN A 313 6.49 -15.56 -19.34
C GLN A 313 5.36 -15.16 -18.37
N ILE A 314 4.25 -14.69 -18.94
CA ILE A 314 3.00 -14.41 -18.23
C ILE A 314 1.91 -15.18 -18.93
N GLY A 315 1.18 -15.96 -18.15
CA GLY A 315 0.00 -16.60 -18.64
C GLY A 315 -1.25 -15.84 -18.17
N LEU A 316 -2.18 -15.60 -19.09
CA LEU A 316 -3.46 -14.96 -18.80
C LEU A 316 -4.64 -15.70 -19.43
N LEU A 317 -5.77 -15.67 -18.74
CA LEU A 317 -7.03 -16.20 -19.27
C LEU A 317 -7.88 -15.04 -19.75
N ALA A 318 -8.38 -15.14 -20.98
CA ALA A 318 -9.15 -14.09 -21.62
C ALA A 318 -10.39 -14.66 -22.32
N ARG A 319 -11.48 -13.90 -22.34
CA ARG A 319 -12.65 -14.19 -23.19
C ARG A 319 -13.41 -12.92 -23.54
N GLU A 320 -14.20 -12.97 -24.60
CA GLU A 320 -15.18 -11.91 -24.84
C GLU A 320 -16.19 -11.82 -23.69
N THR A 321 -16.51 -10.58 -23.30
CA THR A 321 -17.49 -10.35 -22.23
C THR A 321 -18.92 -10.59 -22.72
N SER A 322 -19.70 -11.29 -21.90
CA SER A 322 -21.13 -11.54 -22.17
C SER A 322 -22.04 -10.37 -21.79
N VAL A 323 -21.48 -9.30 -21.21
CA VAL A 323 -22.22 -8.17 -20.63
C VAL A 323 -23.08 -7.44 -21.66
N TYR A 324 -22.70 -7.45 -22.94
CA TYR A 324 -23.43 -6.76 -24.01
C TYR A 324 -24.45 -7.65 -24.74
N VAL A 325 -24.41 -8.96 -24.50
CA VAL A 325 -25.29 -9.96 -25.15
C VAL A 325 -26.27 -10.60 -24.17
N GLY A 326 -26.49 -9.97 -23.00
CA GLY A 326 -27.50 -10.38 -22.04
C GLY A 326 -27.19 -11.67 -21.26
N ASN A 327 -25.92 -12.05 -21.12
CA ASN A 327 -25.48 -13.27 -20.42
C ASN A 327 -26.09 -14.59 -20.95
N VAL A 328 -26.55 -14.61 -22.20
CA VAL A 328 -27.17 -15.80 -22.81
C VAL A 328 -26.09 -16.80 -23.27
N GLU A 329 -24.90 -16.31 -23.62
CA GLU A 329 -23.76 -17.11 -24.04
C GLU A 329 -22.60 -16.94 -23.04
N ASN A 330 -22.14 -18.07 -22.48
CA ASN A 330 -20.89 -18.10 -21.73
C ASN A 330 -19.79 -18.57 -22.68
N TYR A 331 -18.94 -17.65 -23.14
CA TYR A 331 -17.72 -18.03 -23.84
C TYR A 331 -16.73 -18.68 -22.86
N ASP A 332 -16.07 -19.72 -23.32
CA ASP A 332 -14.97 -20.34 -22.58
C ASP A 332 -13.76 -19.41 -22.54
N TYR A 333 -12.94 -19.56 -21.51
CA TYR A 333 -11.70 -18.79 -21.41
C TYR A 333 -10.63 -19.38 -22.32
N ASP A 334 -10.07 -18.53 -23.16
CA ASP A 334 -8.85 -18.82 -23.89
C ASP A 334 -7.62 -18.59 -23.02
N CYS A 335 -6.62 -19.44 -23.22
CA CYS A 335 -5.34 -19.37 -22.53
C CYS A 335 -4.32 -18.72 -23.45
N ILE A 336 -3.83 -17.54 -23.06
CA ILE A 336 -2.81 -16.80 -23.80
C ILE A 336 -1.51 -16.84 -23.01
N LEU A 337 -0.43 -17.29 -23.66
CA LEU A 337 0.93 -17.15 -23.18
C LEU A 337 1.52 -15.87 -23.77
N ALA A 338 1.84 -14.92 -22.90
CA ALA A 338 2.65 -13.76 -23.23
C ALA A 338 4.11 -14.05 -22.87
N GLU A 339 5.04 -13.89 -23.80
CA GLU A 339 6.46 -14.11 -23.54
C GLU A 339 7.35 -13.07 -24.22
N VAL A 340 8.51 -12.82 -23.62
CA VAL A 340 9.53 -11.94 -24.19
C VAL A 340 10.12 -12.61 -25.43
N ASP A 341 10.04 -11.96 -26.59
CA ASP A 341 10.36 -12.57 -27.88
C ASP A 341 11.78 -13.15 -27.94
N LYS A 342 12.77 -12.41 -27.40
CA LYS A 342 14.18 -12.85 -27.34
C LYS A 342 14.38 -14.25 -26.74
N TYR A 343 13.54 -14.68 -25.82
CA TYR A 343 13.66 -15.99 -25.16
C TYR A 343 12.79 -17.06 -25.80
N SER A 344 11.96 -16.68 -26.76
CA SER A 344 10.97 -17.54 -27.36
C SER A 344 11.53 -18.48 -28.43
N GLU A 345 10.82 -19.57 -28.71
CA GLU A 345 11.22 -20.52 -29.76
C GLU A 345 11.17 -19.91 -31.16
N SER A 346 10.20 -19.03 -31.43
CA SER A 346 10.09 -18.33 -32.71
C SER A 346 11.32 -17.48 -33.00
N TYR A 347 11.85 -16.77 -32.00
CA TYR A 347 13.06 -15.97 -32.16
C TYR A 347 14.30 -16.85 -32.41
N LYS A 348 14.40 -18.01 -31.74
CA LYS A 348 15.49 -18.97 -31.99
C LYS A 348 15.46 -19.50 -33.41
N ASN A 349 14.27 -19.71 -33.97
CA ASN A 349 14.09 -20.27 -35.31
C ASN A 349 14.17 -19.22 -36.42
N SER A 350 13.85 -17.96 -36.13
CA SER A 350 13.78 -16.86 -37.10
C SER A 350 14.34 -15.54 -36.53
N PRO A 351 15.65 -15.45 -36.20
CA PRO A 351 16.24 -14.29 -35.53
C PRO A 351 16.26 -13.01 -36.39
N ASP A 352 16.13 -13.14 -37.71
CA ASP A 352 16.20 -12.03 -38.67
C ASP A 352 14.85 -11.35 -38.95
N ALA A 353 13.77 -11.76 -38.26
CA ALA A 353 12.40 -11.27 -38.50
C ALA A 353 12.13 -9.83 -38.01
N GLY A 354 13.13 -9.14 -37.46
CA GLY A 354 13.01 -7.79 -36.93
C GLY A 354 12.47 -7.74 -35.50
N ASP A 355 12.43 -6.55 -34.93
CA ASP A 355 12.03 -6.32 -33.53
C ASP A 355 10.53 -6.02 -33.40
N ILE A 356 9.89 -6.62 -32.40
CA ILE A 356 8.48 -6.36 -32.04
C ILE A 356 8.38 -5.02 -31.27
N PRO A 357 7.31 -4.23 -31.45
CA PRO A 357 7.05 -3.05 -30.62
C PRO A 357 6.83 -3.41 -29.14
N GLY A 358 7.04 -2.43 -28.24
CA GLY A 358 6.89 -2.60 -26.79
C GLY A 358 8.22 -2.59 -26.05
N SER A 359 8.16 -2.45 -24.73
CA SER A 359 9.36 -2.32 -23.90
C SER A 359 10.10 -3.66 -23.71
N ALA A 360 9.34 -4.75 -23.64
CA ALA A 360 9.83 -6.11 -23.55
C ALA A 360 9.81 -6.85 -24.88
N LYS A 361 9.23 -6.27 -25.95
CA LYS A 361 9.02 -6.93 -27.25
C LYS A 361 8.24 -8.23 -27.04
N CYS A 362 7.05 -8.08 -26.47
CA CYS A 362 6.23 -9.23 -26.05
C CYS A 362 5.49 -9.82 -27.23
N LYS A 363 5.37 -11.15 -27.23
CA LYS A 363 4.52 -11.88 -28.16
C LYS A 363 3.46 -12.66 -27.40
N TYR A 364 2.34 -12.93 -28.07
CA TYR A 364 1.14 -13.52 -27.50
C TYR A 364 0.71 -14.71 -28.35
N THR A 365 0.58 -15.88 -27.72
CA THR A 365 0.23 -17.12 -28.42
C THR A 365 -0.90 -17.83 -27.66
N LEU A 366 -1.89 -18.33 -28.38
CA LEU A 366 -2.90 -19.20 -27.82
C LEU A 366 -2.30 -20.59 -27.53
N VAL A 367 -2.40 -21.03 -26.28
CA VAL A 367 -1.80 -22.30 -25.83
C VAL A 367 -2.86 -23.27 -25.31
N VAL A 368 -2.47 -24.53 -25.16
CA VAL A 368 -3.35 -25.59 -24.66
C VAL A 368 -3.52 -25.46 -23.14
N GLY A 369 -4.68 -24.95 -22.71
CA GLY A 369 -5.05 -24.82 -21.30
C GLY A 369 -5.84 -25.99 -20.73
N ASN A 370 -5.90 -26.07 -19.40
CA ASN A 370 -6.74 -27.00 -18.65
C ASN A 370 -8.25 -26.80 -18.92
N ASP A 371 -8.66 -25.58 -19.24
CA ASP A 371 -10.06 -25.23 -19.51
C ASP A 371 -10.54 -25.71 -20.91
N TYR A 372 -9.68 -26.32 -21.74
CA TYR A 372 -10.01 -26.84 -23.09
C TYR A 372 -10.35 -28.34 -23.17
N GLY A 373 -10.69 -28.98 -22.04
CA GLY A 373 -11.28 -30.33 -22.00
C GLY A 373 -10.36 -31.43 -21.48
N ASN A 374 -10.89 -32.24 -20.55
CA ASN A 374 -10.49 -33.57 -20.03
C ASN A 374 -8.99 -33.93 -19.81
N ARG A 375 -8.02 -33.03 -20.00
CA ARG A 375 -6.60 -33.28 -19.69
C ARG A 375 -6.24 -32.69 -18.34
N LYS A 376 -5.73 -33.55 -17.45
CA LYS A 376 -5.34 -33.22 -16.06
C LYS A 376 -4.13 -32.27 -15.93
N LEU A 377 -3.47 -31.86 -17.03
CA LEU A 377 -2.21 -31.10 -16.97
C LEU A 377 -2.15 -30.02 -18.08
N TYR A 378 -1.78 -28.81 -17.67
CA TYR A 378 -1.50 -27.64 -18.51
C TYR A 378 -0.30 -27.87 -19.46
N SER A 379 -0.31 -27.23 -20.63
CA SER A 379 0.80 -27.26 -21.57
C SER A 379 1.08 -25.87 -22.16
N HIS A 380 2.33 -25.40 -22.08
CA HIS A 380 2.79 -24.18 -22.76
C HIS A 380 2.94 -24.35 -24.28
N ILE A 381 2.51 -25.51 -24.81
CA ILE A 381 2.54 -25.81 -26.23
C ILE A 381 1.44 -24.96 -26.91
N PRO A 382 1.79 -24.22 -27.99
CA PRO A 382 0.82 -23.55 -28.84
C PRO A 382 -0.27 -24.53 -29.29
N ARG A 383 -1.52 -24.06 -29.41
CA ARG A 383 -2.55 -24.92 -30.00
C ARG A 383 -2.21 -25.18 -31.47
N GLN A 384 -2.75 -26.27 -32.00
CA GLN A 384 -2.55 -26.64 -33.40
C GLN A 384 -3.03 -25.50 -34.30
N ASP A 385 -2.19 -25.14 -35.28
CA ASP A 385 -2.44 -24.09 -36.29
C ASP A 385 -2.61 -22.66 -35.74
N GLU A 386 -2.22 -22.40 -34.47
CA GLU A 386 -2.21 -21.04 -33.93
C GLU A 386 -0.91 -20.30 -34.23
N GLU A 387 -1.07 -19.04 -34.65
CA GLU A 387 0.04 -18.12 -34.89
C GLU A 387 0.41 -17.35 -33.62
N THR A 388 1.55 -16.67 -33.68
CA THR A 388 2.02 -15.80 -32.59
C THR A 388 1.84 -14.35 -32.99
N HIS A 389 1.32 -13.54 -32.07
CA HIS A 389 0.87 -12.18 -32.34
C HIS A 389 1.59 -11.15 -31.46
N ILE A 390 1.50 -9.88 -31.83
CA ILE A 390 2.18 -8.77 -31.14
C ILE A 390 1.34 -8.12 -30.04
N ASP A 391 0.05 -8.45 -29.96
CA ASP A 391 -0.86 -7.99 -28.91
C ASP A 391 -1.99 -9.01 -28.64
N ILE A 392 -2.69 -8.82 -27.52
CA ILE A 392 -3.81 -9.68 -27.10
C ILE A 392 -4.99 -9.63 -28.08
N LEU A 393 -5.26 -8.48 -28.69
CA LEU A 393 -6.40 -8.30 -29.59
C LEU A 393 -6.25 -9.15 -30.85
N GLN A 394 -5.04 -9.15 -31.43
CA GLN A 394 -4.69 -9.99 -32.58
C GLN A 394 -4.71 -11.47 -32.21
N ALA A 395 -4.17 -11.84 -31.04
CA ALA A 395 -4.24 -13.23 -30.58
C ALA A 395 -5.68 -13.74 -30.41
N LEU A 396 -6.62 -12.85 -30.12
CA LEU A 396 -8.04 -13.18 -29.98
C LEU A 396 -8.88 -12.89 -31.23
N SER A 397 -8.28 -12.45 -32.35
CA SER A 397 -9.04 -11.90 -33.48
C SER A 397 -10.04 -12.88 -34.09
N ASN A 398 -9.76 -14.18 -34.04
CA ASN A 398 -10.63 -15.23 -34.57
C ASN A 398 -11.59 -15.81 -33.52
N ARG A 399 -11.51 -15.30 -32.28
CA ARG A 399 -12.25 -15.78 -31.11
C ARG A 399 -13.28 -14.79 -30.58
N ILE A 400 -13.23 -13.55 -31.07
CA ILE A 400 -14.13 -12.48 -30.65
C ILE A 400 -14.93 -11.93 -31.83
N THR A 401 -16.13 -11.43 -31.53
CA THR A 401 -17.05 -10.83 -32.48
C THR A 401 -16.49 -9.55 -33.10
N GLN A 402 -17.04 -9.12 -34.23
CA GLN A 402 -16.65 -7.86 -34.85
C GLN A 402 -17.06 -6.67 -33.97
N GLU A 403 -18.21 -6.77 -33.31
CA GLU A 403 -18.70 -5.78 -32.36
C GLU A 403 -17.73 -5.57 -31.18
N ALA A 404 -17.13 -6.65 -30.66
CA ALA A 404 -16.09 -6.55 -29.64
C ALA A 404 -14.84 -5.84 -30.14
N LYS A 405 -14.40 -6.14 -31.37
CA LYS A 405 -13.25 -5.46 -32.00
C LYS A 405 -13.51 -3.97 -32.16
N ASP A 406 -14.67 -3.61 -32.70
CA ASP A 406 -15.06 -2.21 -32.93
C ASP A 406 -15.10 -1.43 -31.61
N ARG A 407 -15.57 -2.05 -30.51
CA ARG A 407 -15.55 -1.43 -29.16
C ARG A 407 -14.15 -1.24 -28.59
N ILE A 408 -13.22 -2.15 -28.90
CA ILE A 408 -11.83 -2.05 -28.44
C ILE A 408 -11.12 -0.93 -29.22
N GLU A 409 -11.28 -0.91 -30.56
CA GLU A 409 -10.67 0.09 -31.44
C GLU A 409 -11.19 1.50 -31.18
N ASN A 410 -12.50 1.65 -30.96
CA ASN A 410 -13.14 2.92 -30.61
C ASN A 410 -13.16 3.18 -29.09
N GLY A 411 -12.40 2.42 -28.32
CA GLY A 411 -12.39 2.47 -26.86
C GLY A 411 -11.89 3.80 -26.30
N ASN A 412 -12.31 4.14 -25.08
CA ASN A 412 -11.92 5.39 -24.46
C ASN A 412 -10.49 5.31 -23.89
N GLU A 413 -9.57 6.07 -24.48
CA GLU A 413 -8.15 6.07 -24.06
C GLU A 413 -7.95 6.44 -22.59
N ARG A 414 -8.75 7.37 -22.04
CA ARG A 414 -8.63 7.75 -20.62
C ARG A 414 -9.04 6.61 -19.70
N PHE A 415 -10.07 5.87 -20.06
CA PHE A 415 -10.47 4.65 -19.36
C PHE A 415 -9.37 3.59 -19.41
N HIS A 416 -8.82 3.31 -20.60
CA HIS A 416 -7.69 2.39 -20.75
C HIS A 416 -6.49 2.82 -19.86
N GLN A 417 -6.17 4.12 -19.83
CA GLN A 417 -5.12 4.63 -18.94
C GLN A 417 -5.44 4.43 -17.45
N THR A 418 -6.70 4.56 -17.03
CA THR A 418 -7.11 4.30 -15.63
C THR A 418 -6.93 2.83 -15.26
N VAL A 419 -7.38 1.92 -16.14
CA VAL A 419 -7.20 0.47 -15.97
C VAL A 419 -5.71 0.14 -15.88
N TYR A 420 -4.91 0.62 -16.83
CA TYR A 420 -3.46 0.43 -16.82
C TYR A 420 -2.80 0.94 -15.54
N LYS A 421 -3.13 2.17 -15.11
CA LYS A 421 -2.57 2.75 -13.87
C LYS A 421 -2.92 1.94 -12.64
N LEU A 422 -4.16 1.46 -12.53
CA LEU A 422 -4.58 0.61 -11.41
C LEU A 422 -3.80 -0.70 -11.42
N LEU A 423 -3.77 -1.42 -12.54
CA LEU A 423 -3.07 -2.70 -12.63
C LEU A 423 -1.56 -2.54 -12.40
N LYS A 424 -0.94 -1.46 -12.91
CA LYS A 424 0.48 -1.17 -12.72
C LYS A 424 0.85 -0.92 -11.26
N LEU A 425 -0.03 -0.26 -10.50
CA LEU A 425 0.14 -0.07 -9.06
C LEU A 425 0.02 -1.40 -8.31
N VAL A 426 -0.90 -2.27 -8.74
CA VAL A 426 -1.20 -3.55 -8.07
C VAL A 426 -0.20 -4.66 -8.42
N LYS A 427 0.38 -4.66 -9.62
CA LYS A 427 1.28 -5.73 -10.13
C LYS A 427 0.70 -7.13 -9.96
N PRO A 428 -0.45 -7.40 -10.59
CA PRO A 428 -1.26 -8.59 -10.32
C PRO A 428 -0.62 -9.91 -10.77
N TYR A 429 0.46 -9.88 -11.57
CA TYR A 429 1.18 -11.10 -11.98
C TYR A 429 2.41 -11.36 -11.11
N SER A 430 3.22 -10.33 -10.85
CA SER A 430 4.46 -10.47 -10.08
C SER A 430 4.25 -10.93 -8.64
N PHE A 431 3.08 -10.66 -8.06
CA PHE A 431 2.74 -11.00 -6.67
C PHE A 431 1.57 -11.97 -6.57
N LEU A 432 1.25 -12.70 -7.65
CA LEU A 432 0.27 -13.78 -7.60
C LEU A 432 0.89 -15.01 -6.91
N ASN A 433 0.08 -15.68 -6.08
CA ASN A 433 0.45 -16.87 -5.35
C ASN A 433 0.67 -18.01 -6.34
N GLN A 434 1.66 -18.82 -6.03
CA GLN A 434 2.12 -19.91 -6.86
C GLN A 434 1.71 -21.16 -6.10
N ILE A 435 0.65 -21.82 -6.57
CA ILE A 435 0.24 -23.09 -6.00
C ILE A 435 1.36 -24.08 -6.36
N ASN A 436 2.04 -24.60 -5.34
CA ASN A 436 2.95 -25.74 -5.47
C ASN A 436 2.15 -27.02 -5.70
#